data_AF-A0A6P5YLV5-F1
#
_entry.id   AF-A0A6P5YLV5-F1
#
_cell.length_a   1.000
_cell.length_b   1.000
_cell.length_c   1.000
_cell.angle_alpha   90.00
_cell.angle_beta   90.00
_cell.angle_gamma   90.00
#
_symmetry.space_group_name_H-M   'P 1'
#
loop_
_entity.id
_entity.type
_entity.pdbx_description
1 polymer ?
#
loop_
_entity_poly.entity_id
_entity_poly.type
_entity_poly.pdbx_seq_one_letter_code
_entity_poly.pdbx_strand_id
1 'polypeptide(L)'
;MAPATTLAAARRLVGSRRRTEAPRRRPSPSSPPRKLRPMSEIMARAKYAVVERTDYSNIICEQCGSGERSDELLLCDKCDKGFHMKCLRPIVARVPIGSWLCPKCSGHRRVRSFSQKKIIDFFRIQKTGDGKNKCTSNQDTRKRRKRSRSLVLLKKRRRLLPFIPSEDPNQRLKQMGTLASALTAMQMEFSDDLTYFPGMAPRSANQAKFENGGMQVLAKEDMETWELCRAMFRRGECPPLIVVFDSCEGYTVEADAQIKDMTFIAEYTGDVDYIKNRENDDCDSMMTLLLATDTSKSLVICPDRRGNIARFINGINNHTVH
;
A
#
# COMPACT_ATOMS: atom_id res chain seq x y z
N MET A 1 70.68 1.24 -6.33
CA MET A 1 70.66 1.46 -7.79
C MET A 1 69.62 0.54 -8.39
N ALA A 2 68.64 1.11 -9.08
CA ALA A 2 67.59 0.38 -9.79
C ALA A 2 68.16 -0.40 -11.00
N PRO A 3 67.33 -1.24 -11.61
CA PRO A 3 67.11 -1.06 -13.03
C PRO A 3 65.63 -0.85 -13.34
N ALA A 4 65.38 0.12 -14.21
CA ALA A 4 64.09 0.44 -14.79
C ALA A 4 64.08 -0.01 -16.25
N THR A 5 63.04 -0.74 -16.65
CA THR A 5 62.37 -0.83 -17.98
C THR A 5 61.51 -2.11 -17.94
N THR A 6 60.28 -2.20 -18.46
CA THR A 6 59.65 -1.55 -19.62
C THR A 6 58.13 -1.74 -19.49
N LEU A 7 57.34 -0.71 -19.79
CA LEU A 7 55.88 -0.84 -19.97
C LEU A 7 55.57 -1.63 -21.25
N ALA A 8 54.86 -2.75 -21.12
CA ALA A 8 54.21 -3.41 -22.24
C ALA A 8 52.70 -3.13 -22.18
N ALA A 9 52.23 -2.32 -23.12
CA ALA A 9 50.80 -2.15 -23.40
C ALA A 9 50.27 -3.42 -24.07
N ALA A 10 49.41 -4.17 -23.37
CA ALA A 10 48.75 -5.35 -23.91
C ALA A 10 47.24 -5.10 -24.08
N ARG A 11 46.88 -4.82 -25.34
CA ARG A 11 45.64 -5.12 -26.07
C ARG A 11 44.35 -5.38 -25.26
N ARG A 12 43.35 -4.52 -25.51
CA ARG A 12 41.93 -4.78 -25.27
C ARG A 12 41.50 -6.10 -25.93
N LEU A 13 41.22 -7.11 -25.12
CA LEU A 13 40.44 -8.28 -25.55
C LEU A 13 38.96 -7.97 -25.31
N VAL A 14 38.24 -7.70 -26.40
CA VAL A 14 36.78 -7.71 -26.43
C VAL A 14 36.34 -9.16 -26.27
N GLY A 15 36.12 -9.59 -25.03
CA GLY A 15 35.52 -10.88 -24.72
C GLY A 15 34.02 -10.83 -25.00
N SER A 16 33.61 -11.39 -26.14
CA SER A 16 32.20 -11.69 -26.43
C SER A 16 31.65 -12.60 -25.33
N ARG A 17 30.75 -12.08 -24.50
CA ARG A 17 30.02 -12.85 -23.47
C ARG A 17 29.13 -13.86 -24.18
N ARG A 18 29.62 -15.09 -24.33
CA ARG A 18 28.77 -16.26 -24.64
C ARG A 18 27.83 -16.49 -23.46
N ARG A 19 26.54 -16.47 -23.76
CA ARG A 19 25.43 -16.77 -22.86
C ARG A 19 25.61 -18.19 -22.32
N THR A 20 25.76 -18.37 -21.01
CA THR A 20 25.84 -19.71 -20.40
C THR A 20 24.46 -20.36 -20.46
N GLU A 21 24.37 -21.50 -21.15
CA GLU A 21 23.18 -22.33 -21.27
C GLU A 21 23.01 -23.16 -19.98
N ALA A 22 21.79 -23.27 -19.46
CA ALA A 22 21.49 -24.05 -18.26
C ALA A 22 21.63 -25.57 -18.53
N PRO A 23 21.98 -26.40 -17.52
CA PRO A 23 22.14 -27.84 -17.70
C PRO A 23 20.85 -28.50 -18.18
N ARG A 24 20.96 -29.38 -19.20
CA ARG A 24 19.83 -30.16 -19.71
C ARG A 24 19.34 -31.12 -18.63
N ARG A 25 18.07 -30.98 -18.23
CA ARG A 25 17.37 -31.96 -17.38
C ARG A 25 17.29 -33.31 -18.12
N ARG A 26 17.64 -34.41 -17.44
CA ARG A 26 17.34 -35.77 -17.91
C ARG A 26 15.82 -35.97 -17.96
N PRO A 27 15.25 -36.67 -18.96
CA PRO A 27 13.83 -36.98 -18.98
C PRO A 27 13.51 -38.03 -17.92
N SER A 28 12.54 -37.74 -17.06
CA SER A 28 11.84 -38.74 -16.25
C SER A 28 10.92 -39.61 -17.13
N PRO A 29 10.54 -40.83 -16.69
CA PRO A 29 9.70 -41.73 -17.49
C PRO A 29 8.33 -41.09 -17.75
N SER A 30 7.96 -41.00 -19.03
CA SER A 30 6.77 -40.33 -19.54
C SER A 30 5.47 -40.98 -19.07
N SER A 31 4.59 -40.21 -18.43
CA SER A 31 3.14 -40.43 -18.52
C SER A 31 2.68 -40.04 -19.93
N PRO A 32 1.69 -40.74 -20.52
CA PRO A 32 1.27 -40.46 -21.89
C PRO A 32 0.69 -39.04 -21.98
N PRO A 33 0.90 -38.32 -23.10
CA PRO A 33 0.39 -36.97 -23.24
C PRO A 33 -1.13 -37.02 -23.17
N ARG A 34 -1.73 -36.32 -22.19
CA ARG A 34 -3.17 -36.05 -22.22
C ARG A 34 -3.42 -35.26 -23.50
N LYS A 35 -4.00 -35.91 -24.51
CA LYS A 35 -4.50 -35.27 -25.72
C LYS A 35 -5.51 -34.22 -25.26
N LEU A 36 -5.11 -32.95 -25.24
CA LEU A 36 -6.04 -31.84 -25.08
C LEU A 36 -6.95 -31.88 -26.29
N ARG A 37 -8.25 -32.06 -26.06
CA ARG A 37 -9.23 -32.08 -27.15
C ARG A 37 -9.26 -30.70 -27.81
N PRO A 38 -9.31 -30.63 -29.14
CA PRO A 38 -9.46 -29.35 -29.83
C PRO A 38 -10.75 -28.66 -29.36
N MET A 39 -10.71 -27.33 -29.30
CA MET A 39 -11.85 -26.52 -28.80
C MET A 39 -13.15 -26.82 -29.54
N SER A 40 -13.08 -27.19 -30.82
CA SER A 40 -14.23 -27.63 -31.62
C SER A 40 -14.92 -28.88 -31.06
N GLU A 41 -14.16 -29.86 -30.56
CA GLU A 41 -14.71 -31.09 -29.98
C GLU A 41 -15.29 -30.84 -28.59
N ILE A 42 -14.72 -29.90 -27.83
CA ILE A 42 -15.25 -29.46 -26.54
C ILE A 42 -16.59 -28.76 -26.74
N MET A 43 -16.67 -27.81 -27.68
CA MET A 43 -17.89 -27.08 -28.00
C MET A 43 -18.99 -27.98 -28.59
N ALA A 44 -18.63 -29.02 -29.35
CA ALA A 44 -19.59 -29.97 -29.90
C ALA A 44 -20.21 -30.90 -28.84
N ARG A 45 -19.54 -31.10 -27.70
CA ARG A 45 -19.92 -32.08 -26.67
C ARG A 45 -20.40 -31.44 -25.37
N ALA A 46 -20.03 -30.20 -25.12
CA ALA A 46 -20.61 -29.39 -24.06
C ALA A 46 -22.08 -29.13 -24.40
N LYS A 47 -23.00 -29.68 -23.60
CA LYS A 47 -24.39 -29.22 -23.62
C LYS A 47 -24.34 -27.75 -23.22
N TYR A 48 -24.69 -26.84 -24.13
CA TYR A 48 -25.05 -25.49 -23.71
C TYR A 48 -26.18 -25.66 -22.71
N ALA A 49 -25.89 -25.41 -21.43
CA ALA A 49 -26.94 -25.25 -20.45
C ALA A 49 -27.71 -24.01 -20.90
N VAL A 50 -28.83 -24.23 -21.58
CA VAL A 50 -29.87 -23.22 -21.67
C VAL A 50 -30.27 -23.01 -20.21
N VAL A 51 -29.74 -21.96 -19.60
CA VAL A 51 -30.26 -21.48 -18.33
C VAL A 51 -31.68 -21.05 -18.68
N GLU A 52 -32.65 -21.89 -18.34
CA GLU A 52 -34.05 -21.46 -18.32
C GLU A 52 -34.06 -20.14 -17.56
N ARG A 53 -34.56 -19.08 -18.21
CA ARG A 53 -34.86 -17.83 -17.52
C ARG A 53 -35.99 -18.14 -16.53
N THR A 54 -35.62 -18.63 -15.36
CA THR A 54 -36.46 -18.55 -14.19
C THR A 54 -36.74 -17.06 -13.98
N ASP A 55 -38.01 -16.68 -14.11
CA ASP A 55 -38.47 -15.30 -13.93
C ASP A 55 -38.23 -14.89 -12.46
N TYR A 56 -37.06 -14.32 -12.19
CA TYR A 56 -36.70 -13.73 -10.89
C TYR A 56 -37.35 -12.37 -10.67
N SER A 57 -38.41 -12.05 -11.40
CA SER A 57 -39.17 -10.80 -11.36
C SER A 57 -39.82 -10.52 -10.00
N ASN A 58 -39.87 -11.51 -9.10
CA ASN A 58 -40.36 -11.36 -7.73
C ASN A 58 -39.26 -11.15 -6.68
N ILE A 59 -37.98 -11.10 -7.06
CA ILE A 59 -36.90 -10.89 -6.10
C ILE A 59 -36.75 -9.39 -5.80
N ILE A 60 -36.92 -9.04 -4.54
CA ILE A 60 -36.71 -7.69 -4.02
C ILE A 60 -35.28 -7.52 -3.50
N CYS A 61 -34.76 -6.31 -3.60
CA CYS A 61 -33.51 -5.96 -2.96
C CYS A 61 -33.70 -5.87 -1.43
N GLU A 62 -32.93 -6.64 -0.67
CA GLU A 62 -32.96 -6.64 0.80
C GLU A 62 -32.55 -5.30 1.44
N GLN A 63 -31.91 -4.40 0.67
CA GLN A 63 -31.38 -3.14 1.19
C GLN A 63 -32.32 -1.95 0.98
N CYS A 64 -33.04 -1.90 -0.14
CA CYS A 64 -33.98 -0.82 -0.44
C CYS A 64 -35.45 -1.27 -0.47
N GLY A 65 -35.71 -2.58 -0.42
CA GLY A 65 -37.05 -3.15 -0.47
C GLY A 65 -37.73 -3.10 -1.84
N SER A 66 -37.06 -2.58 -2.88
CA SER A 66 -37.60 -2.46 -4.24
C SER A 66 -37.21 -3.65 -5.12
N GLY A 67 -38.13 -4.06 -6.00
CA GLY A 67 -37.89 -5.03 -7.08
C GLY A 67 -37.61 -4.38 -8.45
N GLU A 68 -37.56 -3.05 -8.52
CA GLU A 68 -37.20 -2.33 -9.75
C GLU A 68 -35.73 -2.58 -10.11
N ARG A 69 -35.34 -2.46 -11.39
CA ARG A 69 -33.95 -2.68 -11.87
C ARG A 69 -33.42 -4.08 -11.54
N SER A 70 -34.21 -5.10 -11.90
CA SER A 70 -33.87 -6.51 -11.72
C SER A 70 -32.63 -6.95 -12.50
N ASP A 71 -32.26 -6.20 -13.55
CA ASP A 71 -31.03 -6.36 -14.33
C ASP A 71 -29.75 -5.97 -13.58
N GLU A 72 -29.87 -5.12 -12.55
CA GLU A 72 -28.77 -4.69 -11.68
C GLU A 72 -28.80 -5.38 -10.30
N LEU A 73 -29.54 -6.48 -10.18
CA LEU A 73 -29.72 -7.23 -8.95
C LEU A 73 -28.76 -8.43 -8.88
N LEU A 74 -27.96 -8.49 -7.82
CA LEU A 74 -27.08 -9.62 -7.50
C LEU A 74 -27.75 -10.57 -6.51
N LEU A 75 -27.62 -11.88 -6.77
CA LEU A 75 -28.06 -12.92 -5.86
C LEU A 75 -26.89 -13.45 -5.04
N CYS A 76 -27.10 -13.62 -3.74
CA CYS A 76 -26.11 -14.22 -2.85
C CYS A 76 -26.05 -15.74 -3.05
N ASP A 77 -24.89 -16.30 -3.38
CA ASP A 77 -24.72 -17.74 -3.62
C ASP A 77 -24.93 -18.62 -2.37
N LYS A 78 -25.10 -18.03 -1.18
CA LYS A 78 -25.36 -18.74 0.07
C LYS A 78 -26.81 -18.66 0.54
N CYS A 79 -27.54 -17.60 0.22
CA CYS A 79 -28.87 -17.37 0.79
C CYS A 79 -29.91 -16.90 -0.22
N ASP A 80 -29.54 -16.84 -1.50
CA ASP A 80 -30.39 -16.52 -2.65
C ASP A 80 -31.12 -15.16 -2.58
N LYS A 81 -30.78 -14.34 -1.59
CA LYS A 81 -31.33 -12.99 -1.42
C LYS A 81 -30.74 -12.01 -2.44
N GLY A 82 -31.60 -11.13 -2.94
CA GLY A 82 -31.28 -10.10 -3.92
C GLY A 82 -30.72 -8.80 -3.33
N PHE A 83 -29.73 -8.21 -4.01
CA PHE A 83 -29.16 -6.91 -3.68
C PHE A 83 -28.86 -6.12 -4.95
N HIS A 84 -29.36 -4.90 -5.07
CA HIS A 84 -28.90 -4.03 -6.16
C HIS A 84 -27.42 -3.72 -5.98
N MET A 85 -26.70 -3.80 -7.09
CA MET A 85 -25.30 -3.40 -7.23
C MET A 85 -24.99 -2.03 -6.59
N LYS A 86 -25.88 -1.05 -6.79
CA LYS A 86 -25.77 0.32 -6.22
C LYS A 86 -26.23 0.45 -4.77
N CYS A 87 -27.00 -0.52 -4.26
CA CYS A 87 -27.44 -0.53 -2.86
C CYS A 87 -26.37 -1.15 -1.94
N LEU A 88 -25.43 -1.92 -2.49
CA LEU A 88 -24.31 -2.47 -1.75
C LEU A 88 -23.33 -1.36 -1.31
N ARG A 89 -22.67 -1.60 -0.18
CA ARG A 89 -21.60 -0.76 0.36
C ARG A 89 -20.38 -1.65 0.66
N PRO A 90 -19.28 -1.54 -0.12
CA PRO A 90 -19.10 -0.62 -1.26
C PRO A 90 -20.02 -0.93 -2.45
N ILE A 91 -20.19 0.06 -3.34
CA ILE A 91 -20.97 -0.11 -4.57
C ILE A 91 -20.28 -1.15 -5.44
N VAL A 92 -21.05 -2.14 -5.92
CA VAL A 92 -20.54 -3.09 -6.91
C VAL A 92 -20.79 -2.51 -8.29
N ALA A 93 -19.73 -2.12 -9.01
CA ALA A 93 -19.88 -1.45 -10.30
C ALA A 93 -20.22 -2.41 -11.46
N ARG A 94 -19.87 -3.71 -11.33
CA ARG A 94 -20.08 -4.77 -12.32
C ARG A 94 -20.37 -6.10 -11.63
N VAL A 95 -21.08 -7.00 -12.31
CA VAL A 95 -21.33 -8.35 -11.79
C VAL A 95 -19.98 -9.04 -11.48
N PRO A 96 -19.75 -9.47 -10.23
CA PRO A 96 -18.50 -10.13 -9.84
C PRO A 96 -18.25 -11.41 -10.65
N ILE A 97 -16.97 -11.70 -10.92
CA ILE A 97 -16.57 -12.95 -11.57
C ILE A 97 -16.41 -14.01 -10.47
N GLY A 98 -17.16 -15.11 -10.58
CA GLY A 98 -17.16 -16.18 -9.59
C GLY A 98 -18.20 -15.97 -8.49
N SER A 99 -18.02 -16.63 -7.34
CA SER A 99 -19.04 -16.65 -6.30
C SER A 99 -19.13 -15.33 -5.54
N TRP A 100 -20.33 -14.78 -5.40
CA TRP A 100 -20.62 -13.57 -4.62
C TRP A 100 -21.49 -13.89 -3.41
N LEU A 101 -21.06 -13.39 -2.25
CA LEU A 101 -21.77 -13.52 -0.99
C LEU A 101 -22.23 -12.14 -0.50
N CYS A 102 -23.51 -12.01 -0.12
CA CYS A 102 -24.03 -10.77 0.42
C CYS A 102 -23.37 -10.39 1.76
N PRO A 103 -23.45 -9.12 2.20
CA PRO A 103 -22.83 -8.68 3.45
C PRO A 103 -23.22 -9.48 4.71
N LYS A 104 -24.40 -10.10 4.71
CA LYS A 104 -24.84 -10.99 5.81
C LYS A 104 -24.13 -12.36 5.76
N CYS A 105 -23.83 -12.86 4.57
CA CYS A 105 -23.28 -14.19 4.32
C CYS A 105 -21.76 -14.21 4.18
N SER A 106 -21.16 -13.11 3.72
CA SER A 106 -19.73 -12.97 3.49
C SER A 106 -18.92 -12.77 4.77
N GLY A 107 -19.56 -12.68 5.94
CA GLY A 107 -18.87 -12.48 7.21
C GLY A 107 -18.17 -11.13 7.34
N HIS A 108 -18.30 -10.24 6.34
CA HIS A 108 -17.84 -8.86 6.45
C HIS A 108 -18.64 -8.18 7.56
N ARG A 109 -18.03 -8.10 8.74
CA ARG A 109 -18.56 -7.29 9.84
C ARG A 109 -18.76 -5.89 9.26
N ARG A 110 -19.99 -5.35 9.34
CA ARG A 110 -20.20 -3.91 9.14
C ARG A 110 -19.12 -3.20 9.92
N VAL A 111 -18.29 -2.41 9.23
CA VAL A 111 -17.28 -1.57 9.87
C VAL A 111 -18.01 -0.74 10.91
N ARG A 112 -17.88 -1.11 12.18
CA ARG A 112 -18.51 -0.38 13.27
C ARG A 112 -17.77 0.95 13.35
N SER A 113 -18.49 2.05 13.12
CA SER A 113 -17.92 3.39 13.31
C SER A 113 -17.31 3.49 14.71
N PHE A 114 -16.05 3.90 14.78
CA PHE A 114 -15.35 4.10 16.05
C PHE A 114 -15.91 5.34 16.72
N SER A 115 -16.21 5.25 18.02
CA SER A 115 -16.49 6.46 18.80
C SER A 115 -15.21 7.30 18.89
N GLN A 116 -15.36 8.62 19.02
CA GLN A 116 -14.22 9.54 19.15
C GLN A 116 -13.22 9.11 20.23
N LYS A 117 -13.70 8.64 21.40
CA LYS A 117 -12.85 8.12 22.48
C LYS A 117 -12.01 6.93 22.01
N LYS A 118 -12.63 5.96 21.31
CA LYS A 118 -11.91 4.80 20.77
C LYS A 118 -10.86 5.21 19.74
N ILE A 119 -11.11 6.21 18.91
CA ILE A 119 -10.12 6.71 17.94
C ILE A 119 -8.92 7.31 18.67
N ILE A 120 -9.17 8.19 19.65
CA ILE A 120 -8.10 8.81 20.45
C ILE A 120 -7.24 7.75 21.14
N ASP A 121 -7.87 6.75 21.76
CA ASP A 121 -7.16 5.67 22.45
C ASP A 121 -6.39 4.76 21.47
N PHE A 122 -7.00 4.43 20.32
CA PHE A 122 -6.42 3.58 19.28
C PHE A 122 -5.12 4.16 18.71
N PHE A 123 -5.09 5.48 18.45
CA PHE A 123 -3.91 6.18 17.94
C PHE A 123 -3.03 6.81 19.04
N ARG A 124 -3.39 6.63 20.32
CA ARG A 124 -2.69 7.22 21.48
C ARG A 124 -2.49 8.73 21.35
N ILE A 125 -3.53 9.43 20.87
CA ILE A 125 -3.47 10.88 20.61
C ILE A 125 -3.27 11.63 21.92
N GLN A 126 -2.25 12.47 21.98
CA GLN A 126 -1.96 13.29 23.15
C GLN A 126 -2.99 14.42 23.25
N LYS A 127 -3.76 14.45 24.35
CA LYS A 127 -4.60 15.61 24.66
C LYS A 127 -3.71 16.76 25.10
N THR A 128 -3.63 17.81 24.28
CA THR A 128 -3.15 19.10 24.78
C THR A 128 -4.12 19.56 25.86
N GLY A 129 -3.65 19.72 27.09
CA GLY A 129 -4.45 20.26 28.19
C GLY A 129 -5.09 21.59 27.78
N ASP A 130 -6.31 21.83 28.27
CA ASP A 130 -7.09 23.03 28.03
C ASP A 130 -6.29 24.27 28.46
N GLY A 131 -5.62 24.89 27.51
CA GLY A 131 -4.68 25.96 27.73
C GLY A 131 -4.58 26.77 26.46
N LYS A 132 -5.28 27.91 26.43
CA LYS A 132 -5.14 28.97 25.43
C LYS A 132 -3.68 29.43 25.35
N ASN A 133 -2.84 28.71 24.62
CA ASN A 133 -1.56 29.19 24.13
C ASN A 133 -1.58 29.02 22.61
N LYS A 134 -2.22 30.00 21.98
CA LYS A 134 -2.12 30.27 20.56
C LYS A 134 -0.64 30.55 20.27
N CYS A 135 0.12 29.53 19.86
CA CYS A 135 1.45 29.74 19.30
C CYS A 135 1.24 30.30 17.88
N THR A 136 0.99 31.61 17.80
CA THR A 136 1.19 32.36 16.57
C THR A 136 2.69 32.34 16.28
N SER A 137 3.13 31.36 15.48
CA SER A 137 4.43 31.48 14.83
C SER A 137 4.33 32.68 13.88
N ASN A 138 4.97 33.78 14.27
CA ASN A 138 5.08 34.97 13.46
C ASN A 138 5.64 34.56 12.10
N GLN A 139 4.85 34.75 11.04
CA GLN A 139 5.36 34.78 9.69
C GLN A 139 6.45 35.85 9.67
N ASP A 140 7.69 35.42 9.54
CA ASP A 140 8.84 36.29 9.43
C ASP A 140 8.80 36.92 8.03
N THR A 141 7.94 37.92 7.83
CA THR A 141 7.95 38.80 6.67
C THR A 141 9.12 39.78 6.78
N ARG A 142 10.35 39.26 6.82
CA ARG A 142 11.53 40.09 6.58
C ARG A 142 11.67 40.29 5.08
N LYS A 143 11.20 41.45 4.61
CA LYS A 143 11.56 42.03 3.30
C LYS A 143 13.09 42.05 3.18
N ARG A 144 13.66 40.98 2.64
CA ARG A 144 15.08 40.90 2.29
C ARG A 144 15.29 41.81 1.08
N ARG A 145 15.96 42.95 1.30
CA ARG A 145 16.44 43.85 0.24
C ARG A 145 17.09 43.01 -0.88
N LYS A 146 16.52 43.10 -2.08
CA LYS A 146 16.99 42.43 -3.29
C LYS A 146 18.32 43.08 -3.70
N ARG A 147 19.46 42.46 -3.37
CA ARG A 147 20.71 42.73 -4.10
C ARG A 147 20.58 42.03 -5.45
N SER A 148 20.66 42.79 -6.53
CA SER A 148 20.73 42.30 -7.90
C SER A 148 21.89 41.31 -8.03
N ARG A 149 21.56 40.02 -8.19
CA ARG A 149 22.47 38.99 -8.71
C ARG A 149 21.85 38.42 -9.97
N SER A 150 22.70 38.06 -10.92
CA SER A 150 22.36 37.65 -12.27
C SER A 150 21.34 36.51 -12.29
N LEU A 151 20.52 36.50 -13.34
CA LEU A 151 19.52 35.47 -13.64
C LEU A 151 20.22 34.15 -13.96
N VAL A 152 20.69 33.46 -12.92
CA VAL A 152 20.94 32.02 -13.00
C VAL A 152 19.66 31.36 -12.52
N LEU A 153 19.02 30.60 -13.41
CA LEU A 153 17.85 29.77 -13.10
C LEU A 153 18.26 28.72 -12.05
N LEU A 154 18.21 29.08 -10.78
CA LEU A 154 18.31 28.12 -9.68
C LEU A 154 17.08 27.22 -9.80
N LYS A 155 17.27 26.01 -10.32
CA LYS A 155 16.27 24.94 -10.25
C LYS A 155 15.75 24.90 -8.81
N LYS A 156 14.45 25.11 -8.60
CA LYS A 156 13.81 24.95 -7.28
C LYS A 156 14.26 23.60 -6.74
N ARG A 157 14.96 23.59 -5.60
CA ARG A 157 15.30 22.34 -4.92
C ARG A 157 13.98 21.64 -4.58
N ARG A 158 13.82 20.40 -5.03
CA ARG A 158 12.72 19.54 -4.62
C ARG A 158 12.93 19.27 -3.12
N ARG A 159 12.07 19.83 -2.27
CA ARG A 159 12.13 19.74 -0.80
C ARG A 159 10.81 19.16 -0.32
N LEU A 160 10.83 18.32 0.71
CA LEU A 160 9.61 17.81 1.32
C LEU A 160 8.76 18.96 1.86
N LEU A 161 7.46 18.82 1.69
CA LEU A 161 6.44 19.68 2.29
C LEU A 161 5.68 18.88 3.35
N PRO A 162 5.31 19.50 4.49
CA PRO A 162 4.40 18.85 5.42
C PRO A 162 3.02 18.71 4.77
N PHE A 163 2.26 17.70 5.19
CA PHE A 163 0.85 17.61 4.81
C PHE A 163 0.03 18.72 5.47
N ILE A 164 -1.13 19.02 4.88
CA ILE A 164 -2.09 19.97 5.42
C ILE A 164 -3.29 19.14 5.91
N PRO A 165 -3.53 19.03 7.23
CA PRO A 165 -4.68 18.32 7.76
C PRO A 165 -5.99 18.99 7.35
N SER A 166 -7.09 18.25 7.36
CA SER A 166 -8.42 18.86 7.24
C SER A 166 -8.69 19.79 8.42
N GLU A 167 -9.18 20.99 8.13
CA GLU A 167 -9.51 22.01 9.14
C GLU A 167 -10.58 21.52 10.13
N ASP A 168 -11.62 20.86 9.62
CA ASP A 168 -12.71 20.29 10.43
C ASP A 168 -12.21 19.10 11.28
N PRO A 169 -12.27 19.18 12.62
CA PRO A 169 -11.91 18.07 13.50
C PRO A 169 -12.75 16.81 13.28
N ASN A 170 -14.02 16.93 12.87
CA ASN A 170 -14.87 15.77 12.61
C ASN A 170 -14.40 15.03 11.35
N GLN A 171 -13.95 15.76 10.32
CA GLN A 171 -13.33 15.18 9.15
C GLN A 171 -12.04 14.41 9.52
N ARG A 172 -11.18 14.96 10.38
CA ARG A 172 -9.97 14.25 10.86
C ARG A 172 -10.31 12.98 11.65
N LEU A 173 -11.35 13.04 12.49
CA LEU A 173 -11.85 11.85 13.19
C LEU A 173 -12.38 10.79 12.21
N LYS A 174 -13.11 11.19 11.17
CA LYS A 174 -13.57 10.28 10.11
C LYS A 174 -12.38 9.63 9.40
N GLN A 175 -11.38 10.40 8.98
CA GLN A 175 -10.15 9.92 8.33
C GLN A 175 -9.45 8.86 9.19
N MET A 176 -9.11 9.19 10.44
CA MET A 176 -8.51 8.25 11.38
C MET A 176 -9.40 7.02 11.66
N GLY A 177 -10.72 7.22 11.74
CA GLY A 177 -11.69 6.16 11.95
C GLY A 177 -11.71 5.12 10.83
N THR A 178 -11.52 5.53 9.56
CA THR A 178 -11.40 4.60 8.44
C THR A 178 -10.17 3.71 8.54
N LEU A 179 -9.02 4.29 8.91
CA LEU A 179 -7.79 3.55 9.14
C LEU A 179 -7.91 2.57 10.31
N ALA A 180 -8.43 3.02 11.45
CA ALA A 180 -8.65 2.15 12.62
C ALA A 180 -9.56 0.96 12.29
N SER A 181 -10.56 1.20 11.44
CA SER A 181 -11.47 0.17 10.97
C SER A 181 -10.80 -0.86 10.08
N ALA A 182 -9.99 -0.44 9.12
CA ALA A 182 -9.24 -1.34 8.23
C ALA A 182 -8.24 -2.20 9.02
N LEU A 183 -7.45 -1.57 9.91
CA LEU A 183 -6.52 -2.28 10.79
C LEU A 183 -7.25 -3.30 11.67
N THR A 184 -8.38 -2.93 12.25
CA THR A 184 -9.18 -3.84 13.08
C THR A 184 -9.75 -5.01 12.27
N ALA A 185 -10.19 -4.78 11.04
CA ALA A 185 -10.68 -5.84 10.16
C ALA A 185 -9.58 -6.85 9.81
N MET A 186 -8.34 -6.38 9.68
CA MET A 186 -7.14 -7.20 9.46
C MET A 186 -6.50 -7.74 10.74
N GLN A 187 -7.10 -7.50 11.92
CA GLN A 187 -6.55 -7.91 13.22
C GLN A 187 -5.16 -7.35 13.51
N MET A 188 -4.90 -6.13 13.04
CA MET A 188 -3.63 -5.43 13.20
C MET A 188 -3.68 -4.39 14.33
N GLU A 189 -2.52 -4.19 14.95
CA GLU A 189 -2.26 -3.06 15.82
C GLU A 189 -1.75 -1.86 15.02
N PHE A 190 -2.14 -0.65 15.42
CA PHE A 190 -1.55 0.56 14.86
C PHE A 190 -0.11 0.75 15.34
N SER A 191 0.80 1.01 14.41
CA SER A 191 2.17 1.45 14.69
C SER A 191 2.63 2.46 13.65
N ASP A 192 3.04 3.65 14.09
CA ASP A 192 3.62 4.70 13.25
C ASP A 192 5.15 4.77 13.37
N ASP A 193 5.77 3.64 13.70
CA ASP A 193 7.20 3.44 13.82
C ASP A 193 7.60 2.04 13.34
N LEU A 194 8.84 1.91 12.88
CA LEU A 194 9.49 0.61 12.72
C LEU A 194 9.63 -0.09 14.07
N THR A 195 9.18 -1.33 14.15
CA THR A 195 9.20 -2.14 15.37
C THR A 195 10.20 -3.29 15.25
N TYR A 196 10.84 -3.63 16.37
CA TYR A 196 11.88 -4.65 16.44
C TYR A 196 11.57 -5.61 17.60
N PHE A 197 11.42 -6.89 17.29
CA PHE A 197 11.04 -7.92 18.27
C PHE A 197 12.12 -9.00 18.43
N PRO A 198 12.21 -9.63 19.61
CA PRO A 198 13.03 -10.82 19.79
C PRO A 198 12.63 -11.92 18.78
N GLY A 199 13.63 -12.57 18.18
CA GLY A 199 13.42 -13.57 17.13
C GLY A 199 13.34 -12.99 15.71
N MET A 200 13.24 -11.67 15.57
CA MET A 200 13.32 -10.95 14.30
C MET A 200 14.64 -10.17 14.19
N ALA A 201 14.75 -9.28 13.21
CA ALA A 201 15.93 -8.42 13.09
C ALA A 201 16.01 -7.43 14.26
N PRO A 202 17.18 -7.30 14.93
CA PRO A 202 17.38 -6.28 15.95
C PRO A 202 17.54 -4.89 15.32
N ARG A 203 17.24 -3.83 16.07
CA ARG A 203 17.44 -2.44 15.62
C ARG A 203 18.87 -2.16 15.17
N SER A 204 19.86 -2.81 15.79
CA SER A 204 21.28 -2.69 15.42
C SER A 204 21.60 -3.24 14.03
N ALA A 205 20.74 -4.08 13.43
CA ALA A 205 20.91 -4.56 12.05
C ALA A 205 20.53 -3.49 11.02
N ASN A 206 19.60 -2.60 11.36
CA ASN A 206 19.15 -1.52 10.48
C ASN A 206 20.16 -0.36 10.48
N GLN A 207 21.22 -0.49 9.67
CA GLN A 207 22.20 0.57 9.46
C GLN A 207 22.34 0.84 7.96
N ALA A 208 21.99 2.05 7.52
CA ALA A 208 22.01 2.46 6.12
C ALA A 208 23.37 2.28 5.41
N LYS A 209 24.49 2.27 6.16
CA LYS A 209 25.82 1.99 5.62
C LYS A 209 26.00 0.59 5.03
N PHE A 210 25.09 -0.34 5.35
CA PHE A 210 25.08 -1.69 4.81
C PHE A 210 24.35 -1.78 3.46
N GLU A 211 23.65 -0.73 3.02
CA GLU A 211 22.96 -0.70 1.73
C GLU A 211 23.96 -0.85 0.58
N ASN A 212 23.70 -1.81 -0.30
CA ASN A 212 24.52 -2.06 -1.46
C ASN A 212 24.37 -0.91 -2.47
N GLY A 213 25.47 -0.21 -2.77
CA GLY A 213 25.43 1.00 -3.61
C GLY A 213 25.16 2.30 -2.85
N GLY A 214 24.98 2.22 -1.53
CA GLY A 214 24.77 3.38 -0.65
C GLY A 214 23.32 3.87 -0.63
N MET A 215 22.96 4.55 0.45
CA MET A 215 21.63 5.11 0.67
C MET A 215 21.70 6.63 0.75
N GLN A 216 20.76 7.31 0.09
CA GLN A 216 20.66 8.77 0.15
C GLN A 216 20.41 9.24 1.59
N VAL A 217 21.12 10.30 2.00
CA VAL A 217 20.95 10.91 3.32
C VAL A 217 19.88 11.99 3.24
N LEU A 218 18.88 11.90 4.12
CA LEU A 218 17.83 12.93 4.21
C LEU A 218 18.43 14.26 4.67
N ALA A 219 18.16 15.34 3.93
CA ALA A 219 18.65 16.66 4.28
C ALA A 219 18.04 17.14 5.60
N LYS A 220 18.77 17.99 6.36
CA LYS A 220 18.31 18.50 7.65
C LYS A 220 16.92 19.17 7.56
N GLU A 221 16.69 19.97 6.53
CA GLU A 221 15.39 20.64 6.31
C GLU A 221 14.23 19.66 6.06
N ASP A 222 14.51 18.54 5.38
CA ASP A 222 13.53 17.49 5.12
C ASP A 222 13.28 16.64 6.38
N MET A 223 14.32 16.43 7.19
CA MET A 223 14.22 15.80 8.51
C MET A 223 13.34 16.62 9.46
N GLU A 224 13.52 17.94 9.53
CA GLU A 224 12.66 18.86 10.29
C GLU A 224 11.20 18.80 9.80
N THR A 225 10.99 18.67 8.49
CA THR A 225 9.65 18.53 7.90
C THR A 225 8.99 17.20 8.28
N TRP A 226 9.75 16.11 8.27
CA TRP A 226 9.28 14.80 8.72
C TRP A 226 8.96 14.79 10.22
N GLU A 227 9.81 15.38 11.07
CA GLU A 227 9.56 15.52 12.51
C GLU A 227 8.28 16.33 12.80
N LEU A 228 8.06 17.41 12.04
CA LEU A 228 6.83 18.19 12.11
C LEU A 228 5.59 17.33 11.80
N CYS A 229 5.64 16.53 10.74
CA CYS A 229 4.54 15.63 10.36
C CYS A 229 4.25 14.59 11.47
N ARG A 230 5.29 14.02 12.09
CA ARG A 230 5.13 13.10 13.22
C ARG A 230 4.51 13.78 14.44
N ALA A 231 4.93 15.01 14.74
CA ALA A 231 4.37 15.80 15.84
C ALA A 231 2.90 16.18 15.59
N MET A 232 2.51 16.44 14.34
CA MET A 232 1.11 16.65 13.92
C MET A 232 0.27 15.40 14.18
N PHE A 233 0.74 14.25 13.72
CA PHE A 233 -0.02 13.01 13.89
C PHE A 233 -0.26 12.68 15.38
N ARG A 234 0.76 12.85 16.24
CA ARG A 234 0.66 12.62 17.70
C ARG A 234 -0.40 13.48 18.41
N ARG A 235 -0.77 14.62 17.84
CA ARG A 235 -1.83 15.51 18.35
C ARG A 235 -3.17 15.37 17.61
N GLY A 236 -3.31 14.35 16.74
CA GLY A 236 -4.54 14.06 16.01
C GLY A 236 -4.72 14.88 14.73
N GLU A 237 -3.64 15.49 14.24
CA GLU A 237 -3.58 16.12 12.92
C GLU A 237 -3.00 15.10 11.91
N CYS A 238 -3.87 14.34 11.25
CA CYS A 238 -3.51 13.36 10.25
C CYS A 238 -3.42 13.96 8.83
N PRO A 239 -2.67 13.33 7.90
CA PRO A 239 -2.78 13.67 6.48
C PRO A 239 -4.23 13.45 6.01
N PRO A 240 -4.71 14.24 5.02
CA PRO A 240 -6.11 14.19 4.59
C PRO A 240 -6.37 12.98 3.69
N LEU A 241 -6.34 11.80 4.29
CA LEU A 241 -6.43 10.50 3.65
C LEU A 241 -7.56 9.69 4.26
N ILE A 242 -8.27 8.93 3.43
CA ILE A 242 -9.27 7.96 3.88
C ILE A 242 -8.88 6.56 3.37
N VAL A 243 -9.18 5.55 4.19
CA VAL A 243 -9.11 4.16 3.76
C VAL A 243 -10.50 3.73 3.28
N VAL A 244 -10.58 3.29 2.03
CA VAL A 244 -11.82 2.84 1.38
C VAL A 244 -11.67 1.36 1.03
N PHE A 245 -12.77 0.61 1.01
CA PHE A 245 -12.76 -0.77 0.54
C PHE A 245 -13.33 -0.81 -0.89
N ASP A 246 -12.53 -1.31 -1.82
CA ASP A 246 -12.88 -1.60 -3.20
C ASP A 246 -13.00 -3.12 -3.41
N SER A 247 -13.96 -3.55 -4.21
CA SER A 247 -14.22 -4.98 -4.43
C SER A 247 -13.16 -5.69 -5.28
N CYS A 248 -12.42 -4.94 -6.10
CA CYS A 248 -11.38 -5.47 -6.97
C CYS A 248 -10.00 -5.34 -6.35
N GLU A 249 -9.75 -4.24 -5.63
CA GLU A 249 -8.43 -3.89 -5.10
C GLU A 249 -8.28 -4.12 -3.59
N GLY A 250 -9.37 -4.42 -2.88
CA GLY A 250 -9.35 -4.55 -1.42
C GLY A 250 -9.33 -3.18 -0.73
N TYR A 251 -8.56 -3.03 0.34
CA TYR A 251 -8.42 -1.73 1.00
C TYR A 251 -7.52 -0.80 0.20
N THR A 252 -8.03 0.38 -0.13
CA THR A 252 -7.35 1.43 -0.89
C THR A 252 -7.24 2.71 -0.06
N VAL A 253 -6.33 3.61 -0.44
CA VAL A 253 -6.18 4.93 0.19
C VAL A 253 -6.47 6.02 -0.83
N GLU A 254 -7.39 6.91 -0.47
CA GLU A 254 -7.80 8.05 -1.29
C GLU A 254 -7.49 9.37 -0.59
N ALA A 255 -7.17 10.40 -1.38
CA ALA A 255 -7.04 11.76 -0.86
C ALA A 255 -8.43 12.36 -0.60
N ASP A 256 -8.66 12.79 0.65
CA ASP A 256 -9.90 13.43 1.11
C ASP A 256 -9.78 14.97 1.12
N ALA A 257 -8.62 15.50 0.76
CA ALA A 257 -8.38 16.90 0.42
C ALA A 257 -7.20 17.03 -0.55
N GLN A 258 -6.91 18.27 -0.99
CA GLN A 258 -5.79 18.53 -1.88
C GLN A 258 -4.44 18.20 -1.23
N ILE A 259 -3.63 17.40 -1.92
CA ILE A 259 -2.24 17.10 -1.56
C ILE A 259 -1.33 17.74 -2.62
N LYS A 260 -0.38 18.57 -2.18
CA LYS A 260 0.53 19.27 -3.10
C LYS A 260 1.65 18.33 -3.55
N ASP A 261 2.24 18.64 -4.70
CA ASP A 261 3.48 18.00 -5.12
C ASP A 261 4.55 18.15 -4.04
N MET A 262 5.38 17.12 -3.86
CA MET A 262 6.41 16.99 -2.81
C MET A 262 5.91 16.92 -1.36
N THR A 263 4.60 16.74 -1.11
CA THR A 263 4.08 16.53 0.25
C THR A 263 4.44 15.16 0.81
N PHE A 264 4.95 15.13 2.04
CA PHE A 264 5.14 13.90 2.82
C PHE A 264 3.76 13.27 3.13
N ILE A 265 3.59 11.98 2.79
CA ILE A 265 2.33 11.25 2.97
C ILE A 265 2.38 10.42 4.26
N ALA A 266 3.24 9.39 4.28
CA ALA A 266 3.42 8.50 5.42
C ALA A 266 4.78 7.80 5.32
N GLU A 267 5.31 7.35 6.46
CA GLU A 267 6.40 6.37 6.52
C GLU A 267 5.81 4.97 6.35
N TYR A 268 6.51 4.07 5.67
CA TYR A 268 6.11 2.66 5.61
C TYR A 268 6.57 1.95 6.87
N THR A 269 5.64 1.56 7.75
CA THR A 269 5.94 1.03 9.08
C THR A 269 5.50 -0.42 9.24
N GLY A 270 6.11 -1.11 10.20
CA GLY A 270 5.82 -2.50 10.53
C GLY A 270 6.98 -3.16 11.26
N ASP A 271 6.86 -4.46 11.50
CA ASP A 271 7.91 -5.23 12.14
C ASP A 271 9.08 -5.43 11.16
N VAL A 272 10.30 -5.14 11.62
CA VAL A 272 11.50 -5.32 10.81
C VAL A 272 12.04 -6.73 10.99
N ASP A 273 12.23 -7.42 9.88
CA ASP A 273 12.77 -8.77 9.85
C ASP A 273 13.85 -8.92 8.78
N TYR A 274 14.56 -10.05 8.81
CA TYR A 274 15.45 -10.44 7.73
C TYR A 274 14.65 -11.02 6.56
N ILE A 275 15.04 -10.70 5.32
CA ILE A 275 14.39 -11.24 4.11
C ILE A 275 14.38 -12.77 4.13
N LYS A 276 15.49 -13.40 4.54
CA LYS A 276 15.61 -14.87 4.63
C LYS A 276 14.57 -15.53 5.56
N ASN A 277 14.06 -14.79 6.55
CA ASN A 277 13.05 -15.30 7.48
C ASN A 277 11.64 -15.28 6.88
N ARG A 278 11.45 -14.59 5.75
CA ARG A 278 10.15 -14.30 5.13
C ARG A 278 10.03 -14.88 3.71
N GLU A 279 10.93 -15.79 3.32
CA GLU A 279 10.94 -16.39 1.97
C GLU A 279 9.65 -17.15 1.62
N ASN A 280 8.98 -17.71 2.63
CA ASN A 280 7.73 -18.46 2.48
C ASN A 280 6.53 -17.73 3.11
N ASP A 281 6.66 -16.43 3.37
CA ASP A 281 5.61 -15.59 3.96
C ASP A 281 4.55 -15.23 2.91
N ASP A 282 3.27 -15.26 3.27
CA ASP A 282 2.14 -14.95 2.40
C ASP A 282 1.64 -13.50 2.52
N CYS A 283 2.33 -12.66 3.30
CA CYS A 283 2.04 -11.24 3.42
C CYS A 283 2.22 -10.50 2.09
N ASP A 284 1.13 -9.95 1.57
CA ASP A 284 1.05 -9.19 0.32
C ASP A 284 1.63 -7.76 0.41
N SER A 285 2.02 -7.32 1.61
CA SER A 285 2.36 -5.93 1.92
C SER A 285 3.80 -5.78 2.45
N MET A 286 4.69 -6.72 2.14
CA MET A 286 6.10 -6.61 2.51
C MET A 286 6.79 -5.47 1.74
N MET A 287 7.64 -4.71 2.44
CA MET A 287 8.40 -3.61 1.84
C MET A 287 9.89 -3.74 2.17
N THR A 288 10.75 -3.72 1.15
CA THR A 288 12.20 -3.77 1.36
C THR A 288 12.68 -2.55 2.13
N LEU A 289 13.49 -2.79 3.17
CA LEU A 289 14.09 -1.73 4.00
C LEU A 289 15.57 -1.52 3.69
N LEU A 290 16.31 -2.61 3.50
CA LEU A 290 17.76 -2.60 3.33
C LEU A 290 18.18 -3.78 2.45
N LEU A 291 18.88 -3.52 1.35
CA LEU A 291 19.49 -4.55 0.50
C LEU A 291 21.00 -4.56 0.74
N ALA A 292 21.44 -5.46 1.61
CA ALA A 292 22.85 -5.59 1.93
C ALA A 292 23.61 -6.40 0.86
N THR A 293 24.91 -6.15 0.71
CA THR A 293 25.78 -6.95 -0.17
C THR A 293 25.77 -8.43 0.22
N ASP A 294 25.73 -8.71 1.52
CA ASP A 294 25.43 -10.03 2.08
C ASP A 294 23.90 -10.17 2.21
N THR A 295 23.29 -10.97 1.34
CA THR A 295 21.84 -11.13 1.27
C THR A 295 21.22 -11.60 2.58
N SER A 296 21.97 -12.34 3.41
CA SER A 296 21.52 -12.83 4.71
C SER A 296 21.28 -11.73 5.76
N LYS A 297 21.75 -10.50 5.47
CA LYS A 297 21.59 -9.30 6.30
C LYS A 297 20.58 -8.30 5.74
N SER A 298 19.95 -8.61 4.61
CA SER A 298 18.94 -7.74 4.02
C SER A 298 17.67 -7.75 4.87
N LEU A 299 17.01 -6.60 4.96
CA LEU A 299 15.89 -6.37 5.85
C LEU A 299 14.62 -6.03 5.06
N VAL A 300 13.49 -6.44 5.63
CA VAL A 300 12.14 -6.21 5.11
C VAL A 300 11.24 -5.73 6.24
N ILE A 301 10.35 -4.79 5.94
CA ILE A 301 9.25 -4.34 6.79
C ILE A 301 8.06 -5.25 6.52
N CYS A 302 7.54 -5.84 7.58
CA CYS A 302 6.41 -6.77 7.56
C CYS A 302 5.26 -6.13 8.34
N PRO A 303 4.27 -5.54 7.66
CA PRO A 303 3.15 -4.91 8.34
C PRO A 303 2.02 -5.91 8.63
N ASP A 304 2.30 -7.19 8.82
CA ASP A 304 1.33 -8.27 9.04
C ASP A 304 0.60 -8.16 10.39
N ARG A 305 1.30 -7.72 11.44
CA ARG A 305 0.74 -7.57 12.80
C ARG A 305 0.58 -6.12 13.23
N ARG A 306 1.51 -5.27 12.80
CA ARG A 306 1.61 -3.86 13.17
C ARG A 306 1.88 -3.01 11.95
N GLY A 307 1.22 -1.88 11.82
CA GLY A 307 1.49 -0.95 10.72
C GLY A 307 0.61 0.29 10.76
N ASN A 308 0.77 1.14 9.76
CA ASN A 308 -0.02 2.35 9.59
C ASN A 308 -0.75 2.35 8.24
N ILE A 309 -1.13 3.53 7.75
CA ILE A 309 -1.86 3.70 6.50
C ILE A 309 -1.07 3.29 5.24
N ALA A 310 0.27 3.31 5.29
CA ALA A 310 1.11 3.15 4.11
C ALA A 310 0.94 1.78 3.44
N ARG A 311 0.62 0.73 4.21
CA ARG A 311 0.38 -0.62 3.67
C ARG A 311 -0.89 -0.74 2.80
N PHE A 312 -1.79 0.24 2.89
CA PHE A 312 -3.05 0.26 2.14
C PHE A 312 -2.98 1.10 0.87
N ILE A 313 -1.80 1.66 0.56
CA ILE A 313 -1.61 2.48 -0.65
C ILE A 313 -1.40 1.54 -1.84
N ASN A 314 -2.25 1.67 -2.85
CA ASN A 314 -2.23 0.79 -4.02
C ASN A 314 -1.02 1.05 -4.93
N GLY A 315 -0.53 -0.02 -5.55
CA GLY A 315 0.49 0.05 -6.60
C GLY A 315 -0.11 0.26 -7.99
N ILE A 316 0.73 0.68 -8.94
CA ILE A 316 0.36 0.77 -10.36
C ILE A 316 0.58 -0.57 -11.07
N ASN A 317 -0.14 -0.78 -12.17
CA ASN A 317 0.15 -1.90 -13.06
C ASN A 317 1.37 -1.60 -13.95
N ASN A 318 2.49 -2.24 -13.66
CA ASN A 318 3.74 -2.06 -14.41
C ASN A 318 3.76 -2.72 -15.82
N HIS A 319 2.66 -3.34 -16.26
CA HIS A 319 2.57 -4.05 -17.55
C HIS A 319 1.70 -3.33 -18.59
N THR A 320 1.03 -2.24 -18.21
CA THR A 320 0.21 -1.44 -19.12
C THR A 320 0.98 -0.21 -19.59
N VAL A 321 1.01 0.01 -20.91
CA VAL A 321 1.55 1.24 -21.49
C VAL A 321 0.47 2.31 -21.42
N HIS A 322 0.74 3.40 -20.70
CA HIS A 322 -0.11 4.59 -20.64
C HIS A 322 0.19 5.55 -21.80
#